data_AF-A0A484XKI3-F1
#
_entry.id   AF-A0A484XKI3-F1
#
_cell.length_a   1.000
_cell.length_b   1.000
_cell.length_c   1.000
_cell.angle_alpha   90.00
_cell.angle_beta   90.00
_cell.angle_gamma   90.00
#
_symmetry.space_group_name_H-M   'P 1'
#
loop_
_entity.id
_entity.type
_entity.pdbx_description
1 polymer ?
#
loop_
_entity_poly.entity_id
_entity_poly.type
_entity_poly.pdbx_seq_one_letter_code
_entity_poly.pdbx_strand_id
1 'polypeptide(L)'
;MKLLTPTQDSRDIINAASKCLDVIWREGRRYQKAGIMLGDFSSRGIAQLNLFDESAPRADSERLMALLDTLNAKEGKGTLYFAGQGIQQPWQMKREMLSPRYTTRISDVLRVK
;
A
#
# COMPACT_ATOMS: atom_id res chain seq x y z
N MET A 1 -1.23 -0.84 -17.13
CA MET A 1 -2.12 0.31 -17.42
C MET A 1 -1.42 1.56 -16.94
N LYS A 2 -1.20 2.56 -17.81
CA LYS A 2 -0.59 3.84 -17.41
C LYS A 2 -1.71 4.75 -16.89
N LEU A 3 -1.56 5.30 -15.69
CA LEU A 3 -2.46 6.34 -15.21
C LEU A 3 -2.18 7.60 -16.04
N LEU A 4 -3.23 8.19 -16.62
CA LEU A 4 -3.14 9.37 -17.48
C LEU A 4 -2.84 10.64 -16.66
N THR A 5 -3.31 10.67 -15.43
CA THR A 5 -3.07 11.72 -14.44
C THR A 5 -2.23 11.20 -13.28
N PRO A 6 -1.24 11.99 -12.81
CA PRO A 6 -0.55 11.68 -11.57
C PRO A 6 -1.55 11.78 -10.42
N THR A 7 -1.82 10.65 -9.75
CA THR A 7 -2.73 10.58 -8.60
C THR A 7 -1.99 10.19 -7.34
N GLN A 8 -2.40 10.80 -6.23
CA GLN A 8 -1.95 10.47 -4.88
C GLN A 8 -3.05 9.73 -4.08
N ASP A 9 -4.19 9.42 -4.72
CA ASP A 9 -5.28 8.69 -4.09
C ASP A 9 -4.99 7.19 -4.13
N SER A 10 -4.87 6.57 -2.95
CA SER A 10 -4.64 5.13 -2.84
C SER A 10 -5.78 4.32 -3.45
N ARG A 11 -7.01 4.84 -3.50
CA ARG A 11 -8.17 4.15 -4.10
C ARG A 11 -8.00 3.96 -5.60
N ASP A 12 -7.50 4.97 -6.29
CA ASP A 12 -7.27 4.92 -7.73
C ASP A 12 -6.14 3.94 -8.07
N ILE A 13 -5.08 3.95 -7.25
CA ILE A 13 -3.96 3.01 -7.38
C ILE A 13 -4.42 1.57 -7.15
N ILE A 14 -5.21 1.32 -6.10
CA ILE A 14 -5.77 -0.01 -5.82
C ILE A 14 -6.66 -0.47 -6.97
N ASN A 15 -7.55 0.38 -7.47
CA ASN A 15 -8.43 0.05 -8.59
C ASN A 15 -7.63 -0.27 -9.87
N ALA A 16 -6.60 0.51 -10.18
CA ALA A 16 -5.73 0.25 -11.32
C ALA A 16 -4.95 -1.06 -11.17
N ALA A 17 -4.47 -1.37 -9.96
CA ALA A 17 -3.79 -2.61 -9.66
C ALA A 17 -4.71 -3.82 -9.79
N SER A 18 -5.95 -3.75 -9.27
CA SER A 18 -6.95 -4.82 -9.42
C SER A 18 -7.30 -5.07 -10.88
N LYS A 19 -7.53 -4.01 -11.68
CA LYS A 19 -7.77 -4.16 -13.13
C LYS A 19 -6.59 -4.82 -13.84
N CYS A 20 -5.35 -4.49 -13.47
CA CYS A 20 -4.18 -5.15 -14.03
C CYS A 20 -4.09 -6.62 -13.60
N LEU A 21 -4.47 -6.93 -12.35
CA LEU A 21 -4.53 -8.29 -11.84
C LEU A 21 -5.52 -9.14 -12.65
N ASP A 22 -6.71 -8.62 -12.95
CA ASP A 22 -7.74 -9.32 -13.73
C ASP A 22 -7.22 -9.74 -15.12
N VAL A 23 -6.36 -8.94 -15.75
CA VAL A 23 -5.77 -9.24 -17.07
C VAL A 23 -4.74 -10.37 -17.00
N ILE A 24 -3.94 -10.42 -15.93
CA ILE A 24 -2.88 -11.43 -15.78
C ILE A 24 -3.35 -12.68 -15.03
N TRP A 25 -4.55 -12.65 -14.47
CA TRP A 25 -5.14 -13.73 -13.71
C TRP A 25 -5.40 -14.94 -14.61
N ARG A 26 -4.99 -16.11 -14.14
CA ARG A 26 -5.20 -17.40 -14.80
C ARG A 26 -5.71 -18.37 -13.78
N GLU A 27 -6.92 -18.88 -14.02
CA GLU A 27 -7.54 -19.89 -13.15
C GLU A 27 -6.64 -21.13 -13.02
N GLY A 28 -6.68 -21.75 -11.83
CA GLY A 28 -5.89 -22.94 -11.51
C GLY A 28 -4.40 -22.68 -11.23
N ARG A 29 -3.91 -21.44 -11.31
CA ARG A 29 -2.51 -21.11 -10.97
C ARG A 29 -2.39 -20.47 -9.59
N ARG A 30 -1.41 -20.93 -8.81
CA ARG A 30 -1.05 -20.30 -7.52
C ARG A 30 -0.05 -19.18 -7.75
N TYR A 31 -0.42 -17.96 -7.37
CA TYR A 31 0.47 -16.81 -7.38
C TYR A 31 1.14 -16.66 -6.00
N GLN A 32 2.46 -16.52 -5.96
CA GLN A 32 3.20 -16.39 -4.69
C GLN A 32 3.33 -14.93 -4.23
N LYS A 33 3.56 -14.00 -5.17
CA LYS A 33 3.76 -12.58 -4.85
C LYS A 33 3.37 -11.73 -6.05
N ALA A 34 2.74 -10.60 -5.76
CA ALA A 34 2.56 -9.50 -6.71
C ALA A 34 3.22 -8.24 -6.13
N GLY A 35 3.75 -7.39 -7.00
CA GLY A 35 4.34 -6.11 -6.62
C GLY A 35 3.77 -5.01 -7.50
N ILE A 36 3.49 -3.86 -6.90
CA ILE A 36 3.10 -2.64 -7.62
C ILE A 36 4.33 -1.74 -7.62
N MET A 37 4.75 -1.30 -8.81
CA MET A 37 5.83 -0.33 -8.97
C MET A 37 5.21 1.00 -9.39
N LEU A 38 5.37 2.01 -8.54
CA LEU A 38 5.01 3.39 -8.87
C LEU A 38 6.24 4.06 -9.47
N GLY A 39 6.04 4.76 -10.58
CA GLY A 39 7.08 5.52 -11.26
C GLY A 39 6.51 6.83 -11.79
N ASP A 40 7.39 7.69 -12.29
CA ASP A 40 7.04 9.00 -12.85
C ASP A 40 6.41 9.95 -11.81
N PHE A 41 7.19 10.26 -10.76
CA PHE A 41 6.77 11.16 -9.69
C PHE A 41 6.84 12.61 -10.15
N SER A 42 5.69 13.29 -10.21
CA SER A 42 5.59 14.72 -10.52
C SER A 42 5.41 15.56 -9.26
N SER A 43 5.96 16.79 -9.24
CA SER A 43 5.71 17.75 -8.17
C SER A 43 4.24 18.19 -8.13
N ARG A 44 3.68 18.38 -6.93
CA ARG A 44 2.34 18.94 -6.72
C ARG A 44 2.26 20.29 -7.44
N GLY A 45 1.39 20.39 -8.46
CA GLY A 45 1.14 21.63 -9.20
C GLY A 45 1.53 21.62 -10.68
N ILE A 46 2.21 20.58 -11.18
CA ILE A 46 2.56 20.43 -12.62
C ILE A 46 1.68 19.39 -13.32
N ALA A 47 0.56 19.02 -12.70
CA ALA A 47 -0.42 18.12 -13.33
C ALA A 47 -1.33 18.97 -14.23
N GLN A 48 -0.97 19.06 -15.51
CA GLN A 48 -1.89 19.60 -16.51
C GLN A 48 -3.04 18.61 -16.67
N LEU A 49 -4.22 18.98 -16.16
CA LEU A 49 -5.45 18.23 -16.38
C LEU A 49 -5.72 18.21 -17.89
N ASN A 50 -5.89 17.02 -18.48
CA ASN A 50 -6.31 16.95 -19.87
C ASN A 50 -7.76 17.46 -19.97
N LEU A 51 -8.06 18.22 -21.02
CA LEU A 51 -9.40 18.76 -21.28
C LEU A 51 -10.47 17.66 -21.43
N PHE A 52 -10.04 16.42 -21.67
CA PHE A 52 -10.87 15.22 -21.87
C PHE A 52 -10.64 14.15 -20.78
N ASP A 53 -10.07 14.51 -19.63
CA ASP A 53 -9.93 13.55 -18.54
C ASP A 53 -11.30 13.23 -17.92
N GLU A 54 -11.82 12.05 -18.20
CA GLU A 54 -13.00 11.50 -17.51
C GLU A 54 -12.72 11.22 -16.03
N SER A 55 -11.45 11.19 -15.62
CA SER A 55 -11.00 10.95 -14.25
C SER A 55 -10.55 12.25 -13.60
N ALA A 56 -11.46 13.22 -13.46
CA ALA A 56 -11.20 14.39 -12.64
C ALA A 56 -10.81 13.94 -11.21
N PRO A 57 -9.79 14.55 -10.58
CA PRO A 57 -9.43 14.22 -9.21
C PRO A 57 -10.68 14.41 -8.33
N ARG A 58 -11.10 13.34 -7.66
CA ARG A 58 -12.28 13.37 -6.78
C ARG A 58 -12.15 14.55 -5.80
N ALA A 59 -13.22 15.32 -5.68
CA ALA A 59 -13.31 16.40 -4.70
C ALA A 59 -12.93 15.88 -3.31
N ASP A 60 -12.12 16.66 -2.58
CA ASP A 60 -11.63 16.37 -1.23
C ASP A 60 -10.74 15.12 -1.05
N SER A 61 -10.25 14.51 -2.14
CA SER A 61 -9.30 13.38 -2.07
C SER A 61 -8.03 13.75 -1.32
N GLU A 62 -7.49 14.97 -1.51
CA GLU A 62 -6.28 15.43 -0.81
C GLU A 62 -6.46 15.51 0.70
N ARG A 63 -7.60 16.05 1.16
CA ARG A 63 -7.90 16.18 2.59
C ARG A 63 -8.07 14.82 3.25
N LEU A 64 -8.75 13.90 2.57
CA LEU A 64 -8.95 12.55 3.05
C LEU A 64 -7.63 11.77 3.14
N MET A 65 -6.79 11.84 2.10
CA MET A 65 -5.48 11.18 2.11
C MET A 65 -4.57 11.77 3.19
N ALA A 66 -4.55 13.10 3.37
CA ALA A 66 -3.81 13.73 4.45
C ALA A 66 -4.31 13.30 5.85
N LEU A 67 -5.62 13.18 6.04
CA LEU A 67 -6.20 12.65 7.28
C LEU A 67 -5.77 11.20 7.53
N LEU A 68 -5.86 10.34 6.51
CA LEU A 68 -5.42 8.96 6.62
C LEU A 68 -3.93 8.86 6.98
N ASP A 69 -3.08 9.66 6.33
CA ASP A 69 -1.65 9.67 6.59
C ASP A 69 -1.33 10.18 8.00
N THR A 70 -2.00 11.24 8.45
CA THR A 70 -1.79 11.80 9.80
C THR A 70 -2.23 10.83 10.90
N LEU A 71 -3.37 10.14 10.74
CA LEU A 71 -3.78 9.11 11.69
C LEU A 71 -2.84 7.90 11.67
N ASN A 72 -2.41 7.44 10.49
CA ASN A 72 -1.43 6.36 10.38
C ASN A 72 -0.06 6.74 10.96
N ALA A 73 0.33 8.01 10.92
CA ALA A 73 1.56 8.48 11.56
C ALA A 73 1.43 8.53 13.10
N LYS A 74 0.26 8.91 13.60
CA LYS A 74 0.01 9.09 15.05
C LYS A 74 -0.27 7.77 15.78
N GLU A 75 -1.12 6.92 15.21
CA GLU A 75 -1.61 5.70 15.85
C GLU A 75 -0.81 4.45 15.45
N GLY A 76 0.14 4.57 14.52
CA GLY A 76 0.99 3.48 14.03
C GLY A 76 0.71 3.09 12.57
N LYS A 77 1.77 2.64 11.89
CA LYS A 77 1.68 2.21 10.48
C LYS A 77 0.71 1.04 10.35
N GLY A 78 -0.38 1.25 9.61
CA GLY A 78 -1.40 0.24 9.36
C GLY A 78 -2.58 0.26 10.34
N THR A 79 -2.78 1.36 11.08
CA THR A 79 -3.99 1.54 11.89
C THR A 79 -5.23 1.77 11.03
N LEU A 80 -5.11 2.56 9.96
CA LEU A 80 -6.12 2.74 8.93
C LEU A 80 -5.64 2.13 7.62
N TYR A 81 -6.39 1.14 7.16
CA TYR A 81 -6.18 0.45 5.90
C TYR A 81 -7.51 0.31 5.16
N PHE A 82 -7.44 0.20 3.84
CA PHE A 82 -8.63 -0.03 3.04
C PHE A 82 -9.16 -1.44 3.28
N ALA A 83 -10.47 -1.59 3.40
CA ALA A 83 -11.12 -2.88 3.69
C ALA A 83 -10.74 -3.98 2.67
N GLY A 84 -10.46 -3.60 1.41
CA GLY A 84 -10.01 -4.51 0.36
C GLY A 84 -8.63 -5.13 0.57
N GLN A 85 -7.82 -4.62 1.51
CA GLN A 85 -6.51 -5.17 1.86
C GLN A 85 -6.60 -6.43 2.74
N GLY A 86 -7.75 -6.67 3.39
CA GLY A 86 -7.94 -7.74 4.35
C GLY A 86 -7.36 -7.42 5.73
N ILE A 87 -8.10 -7.81 6.79
CA ILE A 87 -7.71 -7.57 8.19
C ILE A 87 -6.55 -8.47 8.61
N GLN A 88 -6.50 -9.69 8.08
CA GLN A 88 -5.44 -10.65 8.33
C GLN A 88 -4.50 -10.71 7.13
N GLN A 89 -3.20 -10.54 7.39
CA GLN A 89 -2.13 -10.66 6.39
C GLN A 89 -1.40 -12.00 6.58
N PRO A 90 -1.94 -13.14 6.12
CA PRO A 90 -1.27 -14.44 6.23
C PRO A 90 0.06 -14.50 5.45
N TRP A 91 0.29 -13.55 4.55
CA TRP A 91 1.55 -13.36 3.82
C TRP A 91 2.57 -12.49 4.57
N GLN A 92 2.30 -12.08 5.82
CA GLN A 92 3.33 -11.47 6.64
C GLN A 92 4.52 -12.42 6.77
N MET A 93 5.72 -11.84 6.77
CA MET A 93 6.98 -12.57 6.89
C MET A 93 6.90 -13.50 8.11
N LYS A 94 6.90 -14.83 7.89
CA LYS A 94 6.92 -15.82 8.97
C LYS A 94 8.26 -15.70 9.71
N ARG A 95 8.20 -15.17 10.93
CA ARG A 95 9.38 -14.94 11.79
C ARG A 95 9.60 -16.06 12.82
N GLU A 96 8.96 -17.21 12.62
CA GLU A 96 8.97 -18.33 13.56
C GLU A 96 10.39 -18.89 13.80
N MET A 97 11.28 -18.74 12.82
CA MET A 97 12.69 -19.14 12.89
C MET A 97 13.65 -17.95 13.11
N LEU A 98 13.16 -16.82 13.62
CA LEU A 98 14.03 -15.68 13.93
C LEU A 98 14.91 -16.02 15.14
N SER A 99 16.23 -15.91 15.00
CA SER A 99 17.14 -16.09 16.12
C SER A 99 16.87 -15.06 17.22
N PRO A 100 17.01 -15.43 18.51
CA PRO A 100 16.79 -14.49 19.61
C PRO A 100 17.72 -13.29 19.49
N ARG A 101 17.17 -12.10 19.72
CA ARG A 101 17.89 -10.83 19.55
C ARG A 101 18.66 -10.47 20.82
N TYR A 102 19.64 -11.29 21.19
CA TYR A 102 20.39 -11.18 22.45
C TYR A 102 21.00 -9.79 22.70
N THR A 103 21.35 -9.04 21.66
CA THR A 103 22.00 -7.72 21.77
C THR A 103 21.04 -6.53 21.68
N THR A 104 19.83 -6.72 21.13
CA THR A 104 18.90 -5.61 20.84
C THR A 104 17.58 -5.73 21.58
N ARG A 105 17.33 -6.85 22.28
CA ARG A 105 16.10 -7.06 23.03
C ARG A 105 16.41 -7.80 24.35
N ILE A 106 16.27 -7.08 25.46
CA ILE A 106 16.56 -7.61 26.81
C ILE A 106 15.67 -8.81 27.18
N SER A 107 14.46 -8.90 26.62
CA SER A 107 13.57 -10.05 26.82
C SER A 107 14.09 -11.36 26.22
N ASP A 108 15.00 -11.27 25.26
CA ASP A 108 15.52 -12.42 24.51
C ASP A 108 16.86 -12.92 25.10
N VAL A 109 17.35 -12.28 26.17
CA VAL A 109 18.60 -12.66 26.86
C VAL A 109 18.37 -13.91 27.71
N LEU A 110 19.31 -14.87 27.62
CA LEU A 110 19.31 -16.08 28.45
C LEU A 110 19.36 -15.71 29.94
N ARG A 111 18.32 -16.09 30.69
CA ARG A 111 18.32 -16.00 32.15
C ARG A 111 18.94 -17.25 32.73
N VAL A 112 20.01 -17.07 33.49
CA VAL A 112 20.60 -18.14 34.31
C VAL A 112 19.72 -18.33 35.55
N LYS A 113 19.52 -19.60 35.94
CA LYS A 113 18.71 -19.99 37.11
C LYS A 113 19.51 -19.84 38.40
#